data_AF-A0A2E8J2T3-F1
#
_entry.id   AF-A0A2E8J2T3-F1
#
_cell.length_a   1.000
_cell.length_b   1.000
_cell.length_c   1.000
_cell.angle_alpha   90.00
_cell.angle_beta   90.00
_cell.angle_gamma   90.00
#
_symmetry.space_group_name_H-M   'P 1'
#
loop_
_entity.id
_entity.type
_entity.pdbx_description
1 polymer ?
#
loop_
_entity_poly.entity_id
_entity_poly.type
_entity_poly.pdbx_seq_one_letter_code
_entity_poly.pdbx_strand_id
1 'polypeptide(L)'
;MLKKLVAPLDPAPQYWLTLERLQRLEADLGNAVALLSMSGLLNQALDYWLRLELTQELLASSYWPEDQRKQELDTLEENWRCKYDPADWGLSDQQLRDKLLVAPCCRHWARMQWQQRLEKLYLERKQQLDQASCRLLRLSDKHLALELYHRIRAEEDSFESLALEYGEGPERFKGGLLKLQPLAQMPLGLGTLLNRMEPGELLTPQRLGNGFALVQLELFEPAPLNPATEETLLAQELQAWLQQLVLCLRAHLTSSDAALTLNS
;
A
#
# COMPACT_ATOMS: atom_id res chain seq x y z
N MET A 1 23.44 4.44 -8.19
CA MET A 1 21.99 4.38 -7.90
C MET A 1 21.51 2.97 -8.21
N LEU A 2 21.40 2.11 -7.20
CA LEU A 2 20.83 0.77 -7.35
C LEU A 2 19.34 0.94 -7.63
N LYS A 3 18.90 0.68 -8.88
CA LYS A 3 17.49 0.42 -9.17
C LYS A 3 17.10 -0.73 -8.24
N LYS A 4 16.23 -0.46 -7.26
CA LYS A 4 15.51 -1.52 -6.55
C LYS A 4 14.91 -2.40 -7.65
N LEU A 5 15.39 -3.63 -7.77
CA LEU A 5 14.78 -4.65 -8.61
C LEU A 5 13.40 -4.87 -8.00
N VAL A 6 12.41 -4.11 -8.47
CA VAL A 6 11.00 -4.43 -8.25
C VAL A 6 10.84 -5.82 -8.83
N ALA A 7 10.43 -6.78 -8.01
CA ALA A 7 10.13 -8.13 -8.50
C ALA A 7 9.26 -8.01 -9.76
N PRO A 8 9.50 -8.83 -10.80
CA PRO A 8 8.69 -8.75 -12.01
C PRO A 8 7.23 -8.95 -11.61
N LEU A 9 6.44 -7.91 -11.85
CA LEU A 9 5.00 -7.92 -11.63
C LEU A 9 4.40 -8.94 -12.59
N ASP A 10 3.55 -9.81 -12.06
CA ASP A 10 3.00 -10.95 -12.78
C ASP A 10 1.47 -10.83 -12.77
N PRO A 11 0.76 -10.99 -13.89
CA PRO A 11 1.30 -11.07 -15.24
C PRO A 11 2.04 -9.80 -15.64
N ALA A 12 3.11 -9.92 -16.43
CA ALA A 12 3.80 -8.71 -16.89
C ALA A 12 2.83 -7.87 -17.73
N PRO A 13 2.81 -6.52 -17.57
CA PRO A 13 1.86 -5.64 -18.25
C PRO A 13 1.73 -5.90 -19.75
N GLN A 14 2.87 -6.15 -20.43
CA GLN A 14 2.95 -6.45 -21.86
C GLN A 14 2.26 -7.75 -22.29
N TYR A 15 2.15 -8.75 -21.41
CA TYR A 15 1.45 -10.01 -21.72
C TYR A 15 -0.04 -9.90 -21.46
N TRP A 16 -0.43 -9.08 -20.48
CA TRP A 16 -1.83 -8.87 -20.16
C TRP A 16 -2.49 -7.88 -21.15
N LEU A 17 -1.78 -6.85 -21.63
CA LEU A 17 -2.28 -5.90 -22.63
C LEU A 17 -2.24 -6.48 -24.05
N THR A 18 -3.16 -7.39 -24.35
CA THR A 18 -3.32 -7.94 -25.71
C THR A 18 -3.83 -6.88 -26.70
N LEU A 19 -3.63 -7.12 -27.99
CA LEU A 19 -4.13 -6.23 -29.06
C LEU A 19 -5.65 -6.02 -28.98
N GLU A 20 -6.41 -7.08 -28.67
CA GLU A 20 -7.87 -6.99 -28.53
C GLU A 20 -8.29 -6.07 -27.38
N ARG A 21 -7.57 -6.09 -26.26
CA ARG A 21 -7.80 -5.19 -25.13
C ARG A 21 -7.51 -3.74 -25.48
N LEU A 22 -6.43 -3.49 -26.23
CA LEU A 22 -6.10 -2.15 -26.70
C LEU A 22 -7.14 -1.61 -27.69
N GLN A 23 -7.68 -2.46 -28.57
CA GLN A 23 -8.76 -2.06 -29.47
C GLN A 23 -10.06 -1.72 -28.72
N ARG A 24 -10.42 -2.48 -27.69
CA ARG A 24 -11.56 -2.14 -26.82
C ARG A 24 -11.34 -0.84 -26.07
N LEU A 25 -10.14 -0.63 -25.52
CA LEU A 25 -9.78 0.63 -24.86
C LEU A 25 -9.97 1.83 -25.79
N GLU A 26 -9.50 1.73 -27.02
CA GLU A 26 -9.64 2.78 -28.03
C GLU A 26 -11.12 3.02 -28.38
N ALA A 27 -11.94 1.97 -28.47
CA ALA A 27 -13.38 2.11 -28.68
C ALA A 27 -14.10 2.79 -27.50
N ASP A 28 -13.72 2.47 -26.26
CA ASP A 28 -14.36 2.98 -25.05
C ASP A 28 -13.94 4.40 -24.69
N LEU A 29 -12.64 4.71 -24.79
CA LEU A 29 -12.06 5.95 -24.29
C LEU A 29 -11.47 6.86 -25.38
N GLY A 30 -11.29 6.37 -26.62
CA GLY A 30 -10.53 7.07 -27.67
C GLY A 30 -10.96 8.52 -27.90
N ASN A 31 -12.27 8.76 -28.07
CA ASN A 31 -12.80 10.11 -28.31
C ASN A 31 -12.76 11.01 -27.06
N ALA A 32 -12.58 10.44 -25.87
CA ALA A 32 -12.56 11.16 -24.60
C ALA A 32 -11.13 11.42 -24.08
N VAL A 33 -10.08 10.86 -24.70
CA VAL A 33 -8.70 10.95 -24.20
C VAL A 33 -8.25 12.39 -24.00
N ALA A 34 -8.48 13.28 -24.97
CA ALA A 34 -8.10 14.69 -24.87
C ALA A 34 -8.78 15.39 -23.68
N LEU A 35 -10.11 15.22 -23.54
CA LEU A 35 -10.89 15.81 -22.46
C LEU A 35 -10.47 15.28 -21.07
N LEU A 36 -10.27 13.96 -20.96
CA LEU A 36 -9.84 13.31 -19.73
C LEU A 36 -8.40 13.70 -19.34
N SER A 37 -7.54 13.93 -20.33
CA SER A 37 -6.18 14.42 -20.12
C SER A 37 -6.19 15.85 -19.57
N MET A 38 -6.96 16.75 -20.21
CA MET A 38 -7.06 18.15 -19.80
C MET A 38 -7.69 18.33 -18.40
N SER A 39 -8.64 17.46 -18.03
CA SER A 39 -9.28 17.48 -16.71
C SER A 39 -8.47 16.76 -15.61
N GLY A 40 -7.37 16.07 -15.97
CA GLY A 40 -6.58 15.28 -15.03
C GLY A 40 -7.24 13.95 -14.61
N LEU A 41 -8.31 13.53 -15.29
CA LEU A 41 -9.09 12.33 -14.97
C LEU A 41 -8.67 11.08 -15.76
N LEU A 42 -7.78 11.22 -16.76
CA LEU A 42 -7.38 10.10 -17.63
C LEU A 42 -6.88 8.89 -16.83
N ASN A 43 -6.00 9.08 -15.84
CA ASN A 43 -5.48 7.96 -15.06
C ASN A 43 -6.57 7.25 -14.25
N GLN A 44 -7.59 7.97 -13.76
CA GLN A 44 -8.70 7.39 -13.01
C GLN A 44 -9.63 6.60 -13.95
N ALA A 45 -9.88 7.14 -15.15
CA ALA A 45 -10.64 6.44 -16.18
C ALA A 45 -9.92 5.15 -16.64
N LEU A 46 -8.61 5.20 -16.84
CA LEU A 46 -7.81 4.03 -17.19
C LEU A 46 -7.77 2.99 -16.07
N ASP A 47 -7.59 3.41 -14.81
CA ASP A 47 -7.64 2.50 -13.66
C ASP A 47 -9.01 1.80 -13.57
N TYR A 48 -10.10 2.55 -13.73
CA TYR A 48 -11.44 1.98 -13.70
C TYR A 48 -11.71 1.05 -14.89
N TRP A 49 -11.29 1.42 -16.10
CA TRP A 49 -11.40 0.58 -17.29
C TRP A 49 -10.66 -0.75 -17.12
N LEU A 50 -9.43 -0.71 -16.59
CA LEU A 50 -8.67 -1.93 -16.28
C LEU A 50 -9.44 -2.84 -15.33
N ARG A 51 -10.06 -2.28 -14.29
CA ARG A 51 -10.86 -3.07 -13.34
C ARG A 51 -12.09 -3.69 -14.00
N LEU A 52 -12.71 -3.03 -14.98
CA LEU A 52 -13.79 -3.62 -15.77
C LEU A 52 -13.31 -4.81 -16.61
N GLU A 53 -12.13 -4.72 -17.22
CA GLU A 53 -11.53 -5.85 -17.94
C GLU A 53 -11.18 -7.02 -17.00
N LEU A 54 -10.69 -6.75 -15.79
CA LEU A 54 -10.48 -7.79 -14.77
C LEU A 54 -11.80 -8.45 -14.35
N THR A 55 -12.87 -7.66 -14.24
CA THR A 55 -14.21 -8.17 -13.99
C THR A 55 -14.64 -9.14 -15.09
N GLN A 56 -14.52 -8.76 -16.37
CA GLN A 56 -14.88 -9.65 -17.48
C GLN A 56 -14.06 -10.95 -17.46
N GLU A 57 -12.74 -10.86 -17.23
CA GLU A 57 -11.85 -12.03 -17.14
C GLU A 57 -12.26 -12.97 -16.00
N LEU A 58 -12.57 -12.42 -14.82
CA LEU A 58 -13.02 -13.23 -13.69
C LEU A 58 -14.39 -13.86 -13.93
N LEU A 59 -15.35 -13.11 -14.49
CA LEU A 59 -16.70 -13.63 -14.74
C LEU A 59 -16.70 -14.77 -15.78
N ALA A 60 -15.75 -14.74 -16.72
CA ALA A 60 -15.50 -15.83 -17.67
C ALA A 60 -14.84 -17.07 -17.02
N SER A 61 -14.25 -16.91 -15.83
CA SER A 61 -13.69 -18.00 -15.05
C SER A 61 -14.74 -18.66 -14.14
N SER A 62 -14.51 -19.92 -13.76
CA SER A 62 -15.32 -20.64 -12.76
C SER A 62 -14.86 -20.37 -11.31
N TYR A 63 -13.96 -19.41 -11.08
CA TYR A 63 -13.33 -19.17 -9.77
C TYR A 63 -14.31 -18.63 -8.72
N TRP A 64 -15.29 -17.82 -9.13
CA TRP A 64 -16.27 -17.20 -8.23
C TRP A 64 -17.70 -17.62 -8.61
N PRO A 65 -18.29 -18.62 -7.92
CA PRO A 65 -19.59 -19.20 -8.27
C PRO A 65 -20.74 -18.18 -8.25
N GLU A 66 -21.73 -18.41 -9.10
CA GLU A 66 -22.85 -17.46 -9.29
C GLU A 66 -23.68 -17.22 -8.03
N ASP A 67 -23.91 -18.25 -7.21
CA ASP A 67 -24.70 -18.12 -5.98
C ASP A 67 -23.99 -17.24 -4.94
N GLN A 68 -22.68 -17.44 -4.77
CA GLN A 68 -21.86 -16.61 -3.87
C GLN A 68 -21.78 -15.16 -4.37
N ARG A 69 -21.68 -14.98 -5.69
CA ARG A 69 -21.72 -13.64 -6.33
C ARG A 69 -22.99 -12.90 -6.01
N LYS A 70 -24.14 -13.53 -6.21
CA LYS A 70 -25.45 -12.92 -5.96
C LYS A 70 -25.57 -12.50 -4.50
N GLN A 71 -25.25 -13.39 -3.57
CA GLN A 71 -25.33 -13.11 -2.14
C GLN A 71 -24.47 -11.91 -1.71
N GLU A 72 -23.22 -11.84 -2.18
CA GLU A 72 -22.33 -10.71 -1.86
C GLU A 72 -22.83 -9.41 -2.48
N LEU A 73 -23.28 -9.43 -3.74
CA LEU A 73 -23.83 -8.26 -4.41
C LEU A 73 -25.08 -7.72 -3.73
N ASP A 74 -26.00 -8.60 -3.32
CA ASP A 74 -27.23 -8.20 -2.65
C ASP A 74 -26.89 -7.49 -1.31
N THR A 75 -25.93 -8.03 -0.56
CA THR A 75 -25.43 -7.40 0.68
C THR A 75 -24.78 -6.04 0.41
N LEU A 76 -24.00 -5.91 -0.67
CA LEU A 76 -23.37 -4.64 -1.04
C LEU A 76 -24.39 -3.60 -1.50
N GLU A 77 -25.40 -4.02 -2.25
CA GLU A 77 -26.46 -3.16 -2.76
C GLU A 77 -27.32 -2.64 -1.61
N GLU A 78 -27.73 -3.50 -0.67
CA GLU A 78 -28.44 -3.09 0.55
C GLU A 78 -27.64 -2.04 1.33
N ASN A 79 -26.36 -2.31 1.60
CA ASN A 79 -25.48 -1.39 2.32
C ASN A 79 -25.29 -0.04 1.61
N TRP A 80 -25.27 -0.04 0.28
CA TRP A 80 -25.14 1.16 -0.52
C TRP A 80 -26.43 2.00 -0.47
N ARG A 81 -27.59 1.35 -0.66
CA ARG A 81 -28.91 1.98 -0.64
C ARG A 81 -29.31 2.53 0.73
N CYS A 82 -28.75 2.01 1.82
CA CYS A 82 -28.90 2.62 3.14
C CYS A 82 -28.30 4.03 3.25
N LYS A 83 -27.38 4.40 2.36
CA LYS A 83 -26.62 5.66 2.43
C LYS A 83 -26.86 6.60 1.27
N TYR A 84 -27.21 6.06 0.10
CA TYR A 84 -27.27 6.79 -1.17
C TYR A 84 -28.45 6.32 -2.03
N ASP A 85 -28.97 7.19 -2.88
CA ASP A 85 -29.91 6.84 -3.95
C ASP A 85 -29.15 6.75 -5.29
N PRO A 86 -29.28 5.67 -6.10
CA PRO A 86 -28.56 5.54 -7.36
C PRO A 86 -28.86 6.67 -8.34
N ALA A 87 -30.08 7.22 -8.26
CA ALA A 87 -30.50 8.32 -9.12
C ALA A 87 -29.69 9.61 -8.86
N ASP A 88 -29.27 9.86 -7.63
CA ASP A 88 -28.42 11.02 -7.27
C ASP A 88 -27.06 10.98 -7.99
N TRP A 89 -26.63 9.78 -8.35
CA TRP A 89 -25.38 9.51 -9.07
C TRP A 89 -25.59 9.28 -10.58
N GLY A 90 -26.82 9.43 -11.07
CA GLY A 90 -27.18 9.19 -12.47
C GLY A 90 -27.06 7.73 -12.90
N LEU A 91 -27.20 6.79 -11.96
CA LEU A 91 -27.07 5.35 -12.21
C LEU A 91 -28.45 4.69 -12.26
N SER A 92 -28.67 3.82 -13.24
CA SER A 92 -29.75 2.82 -13.19
C SER A 92 -29.40 1.69 -12.21
N ASP A 93 -30.39 0.91 -11.79
CA ASP A 93 -30.19 -0.22 -10.88
C ASP A 93 -29.19 -1.25 -11.46
N GLN A 94 -29.25 -1.51 -12.77
CA GLN A 94 -28.28 -2.40 -13.42
C GLN A 94 -26.86 -1.81 -13.38
N GLN A 95 -26.71 -0.51 -13.66
CA GLN A 95 -25.41 0.17 -13.62
C GLN A 95 -24.84 0.24 -12.20
N LEU A 96 -25.68 0.39 -11.18
CA LEU A 96 -25.25 0.26 -9.79
C LEU A 96 -24.69 -1.14 -9.55
N ARG A 97 -25.42 -2.18 -9.97
CA ARG A 97 -25.00 -3.57 -9.73
C ARG A 97 -23.70 -3.90 -10.47
N ASP A 98 -23.56 -3.44 -11.72
CA ASP A 98 -22.31 -3.55 -12.48
C ASP A 98 -21.16 -2.81 -11.79
N LYS A 99 -21.42 -1.61 -11.24
CA LYS A 99 -20.43 -0.84 -10.47
C LYS A 99 -20.00 -1.56 -9.19
N LEU A 100 -20.96 -2.11 -8.43
CA LEU A 100 -20.69 -2.82 -7.17
C LEU A 100 -19.91 -4.12 -7.40
N LEU A 101 -20.10 -4.75 -8.56
CA LEU A 101 -19.41 -5.97 -8.95
C LEU A 101 -17.89 -5.79 -9.13
N VAL A 102 -17.44 -4.59 -9.51
CA VAL A 102 -16.04 -4.32 -9.86
C VAL A 102 -15.08 -4.63 -8.70
N ALA A 103 -15.38 -4.17 -7.49
CA ALA A 103 -14.46 -4.30 -6.36
C ALA A 103 -14.30 -5.77 -5.90
N PRO A 104 -15.37 -6.56 -5.66
CA PRO A 104 -15.26 -7.99 -5.40
C PRO A 104 -14.53 -8.75 -6.51
N CYS A 105 -14.85 -8.49 -7.78
CA CYS A 105 -14.16 -9.12 -8.91
C CYS A 105 -12.65 -8.86 -8.87
N CYS A 106 -12.24 -7.63 -8.64
CA CYS A 106 -10.82 -7.30 -8.50
C CYS A 106 -10.15 -8.09 -7.36
N ARG A 107 -10.82 -8.25 -6.21
CA ARG A 107 -10.29 -9.02 -5.07
C ARG A 107 -10.15 -10.51 -5.42
N HIS A 108 -11.17 -11.11 -6.01
CA HIS A 108 -11.16 -12.52 -6.41
C HIS A 108 -10.14 -12.78 -7.52
N TRP A 109 -10.01 -11.88 -8.49
CA TRP A 109 -9.00 -11.97 -9.54
C TRP A 109 -7.59 -11.90 -8.94
N ALA A 110 -7.33 -10.93 -8.06
CA ALA A 110 -6.04 -10.81 -7.38
C ALA A 110 -5.68 -12.07 -6.58
N ARG A 111 -6.65 -12.67 -5.86
CA ARG A 111 -6.48 -13.98 -5.21
C ARG A 111 -6.13 -15.06 -6.24
N MET A 112 -6.92 -15.20 -7.30
CA MET A 112 -6.69 -16.21 -8.34
C MET A 112 -5.26 -16.13 -8.92
N GLN A 113 -4.74 -14.93 -9.14
CA GLN A 113 -3.40 -14.72 -9.71
C GLN A 113 -2.25 -14.90 -8.71
N TRP A 114 -2.42 -14.44 -7.47
CA TRP A 114 -1.30 -14.30 -6.53
C TRP A 114 -1.39 -15.16 -5.27
N GLN A 115 -2.45 -15.96 -5.09
CA GLN A 115 -2.56 -16.83 -3.92
C GLN A 115 -1.35 -17.76 -3.77
N GLN A 116 -0.86 -18.33 -4.89
CA GLN A 116 0.26 -19.28 -4.89
C GLN A 116 1.61 -18.65 -4.48
N ARG A 117 1.73 -17.33 -4.52
CA ARG A 117 2.95 -16.60 -4.12
C ARG A 117 2.77 -15.81 -2.82
N LEU A 118 1.62 -15.95 -2.16
CA LEU A 118 1.25 -15.13 -1.02
C LEU A 118 2.25 -15.24 0.13
N GLU A 119 2.73 -16.45 0.42
CA GLU A 119 3.78 -16.68 1.42
C GLU A 119 5.07 -15.94 1.07
N LYS A 120 5.48 -15.96 -0.21
CA LYS A 120 6.65 -15.24 -0.69
C LYS A 120 6.45 -13.72 -0.55
N LEU A 121 5.31 -13.19 -1.00
CA LEU A 121 4.96 -11.77 -0.87
C LEU A 121 4.93 -11.33 0.59
N TYR A 122 4.39 -12.18 1.47
CA TYR A 122 4.36 -11.96 2.90
C TYR A 122 5.78 -11.89 3.47
N LEU A 123 6.66 -12.83 3.16
CA LEU A 123 8.05 -12.82 3.63
C LEU A 123 8.83 -11.59 3.13
N GLU A 124 8.67 -11.22 1.86
CA GLU A 124 9.30 -10.03 1.27
C GLU A 124 8.82 -8.73 1.92
N ARG A 125 7.56 -8.67 2.37
CA ARG A 125 6.93 -7.49 2.97
C ARG A 125 6.79 -7.57 4.48
N LYS A 126 7.21 -8.64 5.13
CA LYS A 126 7.00 -8.87 6.57
C LYS A 126 7.54 -7.71 7.41
N GLN A 127 8.74 -7.24 7.09
CA GLN A 127 9.34 -6.06 7.74
C GLN A 127 8.56 -4.76 7.51
N GLN A 128 7.66 -4.70 6.54
CA GLN A 128 6.78 -3.55 6.30
C GLN A 128 5.43 -3.70 7.00
N LEU A 129 5.08 -4.93 7.41
CA LEU A 129 3.81 -5.26 8.06
C LEU A 129 3.96 -5.30 9.58
N ASP A 130 5.08 -5.83 10.07
CA ASP A 130 5.41 -5.86 11.50
C ASP A 130 5.45 -4.42 12.05
N GLN A 131 4.89 -4.24 13.25
CA GLN A 131 4.79 -2.96 13.92
C GLN A 131 5.59 -2.97 15.21
N ALA A 132 6.07 -1.81 15.61
CA ALA A 132 6.70 -1.65 16.92
C ALA A 132 6.37 -0.29 17.52
N SER A 133 6.48 -0.17 18.83
CA SER A 133 6.62 1.10 19.54
C SER A 133 7.94 1.10 20.29
N CYS A 134 8.58 2.25 20.41
CA CYS A 134 9.86 2.37 21.09
C CYS A 134 10.02 3.74 21.74
N ARG A 135 10.94 3.84 22.70
CA ARG A 135 11.46 5.12 23.17
C ARG A 135 12.77 5.45 22.44
N LEU A 136 12.89 6.70 22.02
CA LEU A 136 14.02 7.23 21.26
C LEU A 136 14.53 8.51 21.93
N LEU A 137 15.84 8.55 22.19
CA LEU A 137 16.54 9.73 22.70
C LEU A 137 17.73 10.04 21.79
N ARG A 138 17.64 11.11 21.00
CA ARG A 138 18.70 11.57 20.09
C ARG A 138 19.62 12.57 20.76
N LEU A 139 20.92 12.40 20.54
CA LEU A 139 22.00 13.16 21.15
C LEU A 139 23.12 13.38 20.13
N SER A 140 23.76 14.54 20.15
CA SER A 140 24.91 14.83 19.29
C SER A 140 26.23 14.27 19.86
N ASP A 141 26.35 14.14 21.19
CA ASP A 141 27.57 13.69 21.88
C ASP A 141 27.50 12.21 22.34
N LYS A 142 28.55 11.44 22.03
CA LYS A 142 28.66 10.02 22.39
C LYS A 142 28.84 9.78 23.89
N HIS A 143 29.65 10.58 24.57
CA HIS A 143 29.93 10.43 26.00
C HIS A 143 28.68 10.71 26.81
N LEU A 144 27.94 11.77 26.45
CA LEU A 144 26.64 12.05 27.05
C LEU A 144 25.68 10.89 26.84
N ALA A 145 25.58 10.36 25.62
CA ALA A 145 24.73 9.19 25.36
C ALA A 145 25.10 7.98 26.23
N LEU A 146 26.39 7.74 26.44
CA LEU A 146 26.87 6.64 27.28
C LEU A 146 26.54 6.86 28.76
N GLU A 147 26.72 8.08 29.28
CA GLU A 147 26.32 8.44 30.64
C GLU A 147 24.82 8.23 30.86
N LEU A 148 23.99 8.77 29.97
CA LEU A 148 22.54 8.66 30.06
C LEU A 148 22.07 7.20 29.95
N TYR A 149 22.73 6.38 29.12
CA TYR A 149 22.48 4.93 29.08
C TYR A 149 22.72 4.25 30.43
N HIS A 150 23.81 4.60 31.11
CA HIS A 150 24.11 4.03 32.42
C HIS A 150 23.10 4.47 33.48
N ARG A 151 22.68 5.75 33.48
CA ARG A 151 21.64 6.27 34.38
C ARG A 151 20.31 5.53 34.22
N ILE A 152 19.87 5.32 32.97
CA ILE A 152 18.64 4.55 32.69
C ILE A 152 18.79 3.11 33.16
N ARG A 153 19.92 2.45 32.88
CA ARG A 153 20.16 1.07 33.30
C ARG A 153 20.26 0.88 34.80
N ALA A 154 20.74 1.89 35.51
CA ALA A 154 20.83 1.91 36.97
C ALA A 154 19.52 2.34 37.64
N GLU A 155 18.47 2.65 36.84
CA GLU A 155 17.19 3.19 37.31
C GLU A 155 17.33 4.50 38.12
N GLU A 156 18.41 5.24 37.91
CA GLU A 156 18.65 6.54 38.55
C GLU A 156 17.72 7.62 38.01
N ASP A 157 17.41 7.55 36.71
CA ASP A 157 16.48 8.44 36.02
C ASP A 157 15.63 7.66 35.02
N SER A 158 14.41 8.14 34.78
CA SER A 158 13.54 7.56 33.75
C SER A 158 13.95 8.01 32.34
N PHE A 159 13.72 7.14 31.36
CA PHE A 159 13.97 7.45 29.95
C PHE A 159 13.22 8.72 29.54
N GLU A 160 11.96 8.88 29.97
CA GLU A 160 11.12 10.03 29.64
C GLU A 160 11.70 11.34 30.16
N SER A 161 12.25 11.34 31.38
CA SER A 161 12.83 12.54 32.00
C SER A 161 14.08 12.96 31.24
N LEU A 162 14.97 12.01 30.96
CA LEU A 162 16.19 12.27 30.19
C LEU A 162 15.88 12.66 28.74
N ALA A 163 14.86 12.06 28.13
CA ALA A 163 14.41 12.43 26.80
C ALA A 163 13.89 13.86 26.78
N LEU A 164 13.08 14.26 27.76
CA LEU A 164 12.56 15.61 27.88
C LEU A 164 13.67 16.64 28.11
N GLU A 165 14.67 16.34 28.93
CA GLU A 165 15.76 17.25 29.29
C GLU A 165 16.81 17.37 28.18
N TYR A 166 17.36 16.24 27.71
CA TYR A 166 18.52 16.18 26.81
C TYR A 166 18.16 15.92 25.34
N GLY A 167 16.94 15.48 25.02
CA GLY A 167 16.60 15.02 23.68
C GLY A 167 16.65 16.11 22.61
N GLU A 168 17.21 15.79 21.45
CA GLU A 168 17.32 16.71 20.32
C GLU A 168 16.21 16.53 19.27
N GLY A 169 15.41 15.45 19.37
CA GLY A 169 14.31 15.15 18.46
C GLY A 169 12.93 15.64 18.94
N PRO A 170 11.93 15.77 18.03
CA PRO A 170 10.58 16.18 18.39
C PRO A 170 9.86 15.19 19.34
N GLU A 171 10.28 13.92 19.35
CA GLU A 171 9.78 12.90 20.27
C GLU A 171 10.06 13.23 21.75
N ARG A 172 11.01 14.12 22.07
CA ARG A 172 11.31 14.54 23.46
C ARG A 172 10.07 15.01 24.22
N PHE A 173 9.17 15.72 23.53
CA PHE A 173 7.93 16.26 24.11
C PHE A 173 6.89 15.19 24.42
N LYS A 174 7.13 13.95 23.98
CA LYS A 174 6.33 12.76 24.28
C LYS A 174 7.13 11.75 25.11
N GLY A 175 8.14 12.21 25.86
CA GLY A 175 9.02 11.36 26.66
C GLY A 175 9.87 10.40 25.80
N GLY A 176 10.15 10.77 24.55
CA GLY A 176 10.85 9.91 23.59
C GLY A 176 9.97 8.85 22.92
N LEU A 177 8.68 8.74 23.26
CA LEU A 177 7.82 7.67 22.77
C LEU A 177 7.45 7.86 21.29
N LEU A 178 7.81 6.84 20.49
CA LEU A 178 7.25 6.58 19.17
C LEU A 178 6.15 5.52 19.33
N LYS A 179 4.92 5.90 18.98
CA LYS A 179 3.74 5.01 19.06
C LYS A 179 3.87 3.83 18.09
N LEU A 180 3.04 2.81 18.34
CA LEU A 180 2.94 1.64 17.49
C LEU A 180 2.72 2.06 16.03
N GLN A 181 3.66 1.69 15.17
CA GLN A 181 3.62 1.98 13.74
C GLN A 181 4.43 0.93 12.96
N PRO A 182 4.18 0.76 11.66
CA PRO A 182 4.94 -0.15 10.83
C PRO A 182 6.44 0.12 10.87
N LEU A 183 7.27 -0.92 10.97
CA LEU A 183 8.73 -0.79 11.02
C LEU A 183 9.29 -0.03 9.81
N ALA A 184 8.68 -0.17 8.64
CA ALA A 184 9.05 0.57 7.42
C ALA A 184 8.82 2.08 7.52
N GLN A 185 7.95 2.55 8.42
CA GLN A 185 7.66 3.96 8.66
C GLN A 185 8.49 4.54 9.82
N MET A 186 9.26 3.69 10.52
CA MET A 186 10.09 4.14 11.63
C MET A 186 11.17 5.13 11.14
N PRO A 187 11.39 6.25 11.86
CA PRO A 187 12.36 7.24 11.47
C PRO A 187 13.80 6.72 11.60
N LEU A 188 14.74 7.36 10.90
CA LEU A 188 16.17 7.12 11.01
C LEU A 188 16.63 5.68 10.70
N GLY A 189 15.79 4.85 10.06
CA GLY A 189 16.13 3.43 9.82
C GLY A 189 16.01 2.55 11.06
N LEU A 190 15.31 3.01 12.11
CA LEU A 190 15.09 2.25 13.34
C LEU A 190 14.41 0.90 13.10
N GLY A 191 13.59 0.77 12.05
CA GLY A 191 12.86 -0.47 11.77
C GLY A 191 13.75 -1.72 11.74
N THR A 192 14.92 -1.65 11.09
CA THR A 192 15.85 -2.80 11.02
C THR A 192 16.49 -3.16 12.35
N LEU A 193 16.62 -2.19 13.24
CA LEU A 193 17.19 -2.34 14.57
C LEU A 193 16.13 -2.91 15.52
N LEU A 194 14.93 -2.34 15.54
CA LEU A 194 13.81 -2.79 16.37
C LEU A 194 13.38 -4.22 16.04
N ASN A 195 13.50 -4.64 14.77
CA ASN A 195 13.19 -6.01 14.34
C ASN A 195 14.09 -7.10 14.96
N ARG A 196 15.19 -6.72 15.64
CA ARG A 196 16.14 -7.64 16.27
C ARG A 196 16.15 -7.53 17.78
N MET A 197 15.32 -6.66 18.35
CA MET A 197 15.26 -6.38 19.77
C MET A 197 14.13 -7.16 20.45
N GLU A 198 14.28 -7.39 21.74
CA GLU A 198 13.21 -7.89 22.59
C GLU A 198 12.47 -6.73 23.30
N PRO A 199 11.14 -6.82 23.52
CA PRO A 199 10.41 -5.80 24.28
C PRO A 199 11.04 -5.55 25.65
N GLY A 200 11.25 -4.28 25.99
CA GLY A 200 11.96 -3.80 27.18
C GLY A 200 13.47 -3.62 26.99
N GLU A 201 14.07 -4.19 25.95
CA GLU A 201 15.51 -4.11 25.70
C GLU A 201 15.94 -2.67 25.42
N LEU A 202 16.96 -2.20 26.15
CA LEU A 202 17.64 -0.92 25.94
C LEU A 202 19.00 -1.15 25.28
N LEU A 203 19.19 -0.60 24.10
CA LEU A 203 20.48 -0.67 23.42
C LEU A 203 21.50 0.31 23.99
N THR A 204 22.77 -0.09 23.91
CA THR A 204 23.89 0.85 24.04
C THR A 204 23.80 1.95 22.97
N PRO A 205 24.42 3.14 23.16
CA PRO A 205 24.34 4.24 22.22
C PRO A 205 24.63 3.83 20.76
N GLN A 206 23.61 3.94 19.92
CA GLN A 206 23.68 3.58 18.50
C GLN A 206 23.92 4.82 17.65
N ARG A 207 24.71 4.69 16.59
CA ARG A 207 24.87 5.77 15.61
C ARG A 207 23.66 5.77 14.69
N LEU A 208 22.84 6.82 14.75
CA LEU A 208 21.59 6.96 14.00
C LEU A 208 21.49 8.36 13.38
N GLY A 209 21.26 8.43 12.08
CA GLY A 209 21.29 9.69 11.33
C GLY A 209 22.65 10.38 11.46
N ASN A 210 22.64 11.62 11.94
CA ASN A 210 23.84 12.46 12.08
C ASN A 210 24.44 12.44 13.50
N GLY A 211 23.87 11.67 14.44
CA GLY A 211 24.29 11.65 15.84
C GLY A 211 24.22 10.27 16.48
N PHE A 212 24.02 10.25 17.78
CA PHE A 212 23.82 9.06 18.60
C PHE A 212 22.37 8.99 19.09
N ALA A 213 21.89 7.79 19.36
CA ALA A 213 20.60 7.61 19.98
C ALA A 213 20.59 6.45 20.98
N LEU A 214 19.85 6.63 22.06
CA LEU A 214 19.37 5.54 22.89
C LEU A 214 18.02 5.08 22.37
N VAL A 215 17.85 3.77 22.30
CA VAL A 215 16.63 3.13 21.79
C VAL A 215 16.23 2.05 22.76
N GLN A 216 14.98 2.11 23.22
CA GLN A 216 14.35 1.06 24.01
C GLN A 216 13.11 0.56 23.27
N LEU A 217 13.01 -0.74 23.02
CA LEU A 217 11.81 -1.32 22.42
C LEU A 217 10.71 -1.42 23.48
N GLU A 218 9.52 -0.91 23.20
CA GLU A 218 8.38 -1.00 24.12
C GLU A 218 7.50 -2.19 23.81
N LEU A 219 7.07 -2.27 22.55
CA LEU A 219 6.17 -3.30 22.06
C LEU A 219 6.60 -3.69 20.65
N PHE A 220 6.52 -4.98 20.36
CA PHE A 220 6.71 -5.51 19.02
C PHE A 220 5.51 -6.38 18.67
N GLU A 221 4.81 -6.01 17.60
CA GLU A 221 3.64 -6.73 17.09
C GLU A 221 3.99 -7.32 15.72
N PRO A 222 4.30 -8.63 15.63
CA PRO A 222 4.46 -9.27 14.35
C PRO A 222 3.11 -9.30 13.66
N ALA A 223 3.07 -8.97 12.37
CA ALA A 223 1.86 -9.12 11.56
C ALA A 223 1.76 -10.58 11.11
N PRO A 224 0.83 -11.41 11.64
CA PRO A 224 0.67 -12.78 11.17
C PRO A 224 0.06 -12.79 9.77
N LEU A 225 0.37 -13.83 9.00
CA LEU A 225 -0.36 -14.12 7.78
C LEU A 225 -1.73 -14.68 8.15
N ASN A 226 -2.73 -13.79 8.19
CA ASN A 226 -4.13 -14.10 8.47
C ASN A 226 -5.01 -13.54 7.33
N PRO A 227 -6.31 -13.88 7.25
CA PRO A 227 -7.15 -13.45 6.13
C PRO A 227 -7.17 -11.93 5.88
N ALA A 228 -7.05 -11.11 6.92
CA ALA A 228 -7.01 -9.65 6.78
C ALA A 228 -5.67 -9.16 6.20
N THR A 229 -4.55 -9.72 6.66
CA THR A 229 -3.21 -9.47 6.10
C THR A 229 -3.12 -9.94 4.65
N GLU A 230 -3.71 -11.09 4.34
CA GLU A 230 -3.78 -11.61 2.98
C GLU A 230 -4.53 -10.65 2.05
N GLU A 231 -5.73 -10.21 2.44
CA GLU A 231 -6.51 -9.24 1.66
C GLU A 231 -5.73 -7.94 1.44
N THR A 232 -5.05 -7.45 2.48
CA THR A 232 -4.25 -6.23 2.40
C THR A 232 -3.09 -6.40 1.42
N LEU A 233 -2.36 -7.51 1.50
CA LEU A 233 -1.23 -7.80 0.62
C LEU A 233 -1.65 -7.91 -0.85
N LEU A 234 -2.74 -8.63 -1.11
CA LEU A 234 -3.27 -8.81 -2.46
C LEU A 234 -3.81 -7.49 -3.03
N ALA A 235 -4.46 -6.66 -2.22
CA ALA A 235 -4.93 -5.34 -2.63
C ALA A 235 -3.76 -4.41 -2.97
N GLN A 236 -2.67 -4.44 -2.19
CA GLN A 236 -1.45 -3.68 -2.47
C GLN A 236 -0.77 -4.15 -3.75
N GLU A 237 -0.67 -5.46 -3.95
CA GLU A 237 -0.12 -6.05 -5.18
C GLU A 237 -0.95 -5.64 -6.40
N LEU A 238 -2.28 -5.74 -6.31
CA LEU A 238 -3.20 -5.30 -7.35
C LEU A 238 -3.01 -3.83 -7.70
N GLN A 239 -2.93 -2.98 -6.69
CA GLN A 239 -2.80 -1.54 -6.90
C GLN A 239 -1.46 -1.19 -7.55
N ALA A 240 -0.36 -1.83 -7.13
CA ALA A 240 0.96 -1.64 -7.74
C ALA A 240 0.97 -2.11 -9.21
N TRP A 241 0.31 -3.24 -9.48
CA TRP A 241 0.16 -3.78 -10.83
C TRP A 241 -0.67 -2.88 -11.75
N LEU A 242 -1.84 -2.44 -11.30
CA LEU A 242 -2.72 -1.52 -12.04
C LEU A 242 -2.01 -0.19 -12.37
N GLN A 243 -1.25 0.37 -11.42
CA GLN A 243 -0.49 1.60 -11.65
C GLN A 243 0.50 1.46 -12.81
N GLN A 244 1.15 0.32 -12.95
CA GLN A 244 2.04 0.08 -14.10
C GLN A 244 1.29 0.00 -15.42
N LEU A 245 0.16 -0.71 -15.43
CA LEU A 245 -0.69 -0.78 -16.61
C LEU A 245 -1.23 0.58 -17.04
N VAL A 246 -1.67 1.40 -16.08
CA VAL A 246 -2.12 2.78 -16.35
C VAL A 246 -1.00 3.59 -17.03
N LEU A 247 0.25 3.45 -16.58
CA LEU A 247 1.38 4.12 -17.22
C LEU A 247 1.60 3.64 -18.67
N CYS A 248 1.52 2.33 -18.91
CA CYS A 248 1.63 1.74 -20.24
C CYS A 248 0.50 2.22 -21.18
N LEU A 249 -0.75 2.14 -20.72
CA LEU A 249 -1.93 2.56 -21.50
C LEU A 249 -1.92 4.04 -21.81
N ARG A 250 -1.53 4.88 -20.85
CA ARG A 250 -1.39 6.32 -21.08
C ARG A 250 -0.35 6.61 -22.17
N ALA A 251 0.79 5.92 -22.16
CA ALA A 251 1.81 6.08 -23.18
C ALA A 251 1.30 5.63 -24.57
N HIS A 252 0.55 4.54 -24.64
CA HIS A 252 -0.11 4.07 -25.87
C HIS A 252 -1.07 5.13 -26.43
N LEU A 253 -2.02 5.61 -25.63
CA LEU A 253 -3.04 6.56 -26.09
C LEU A 253 -2.46 7.93 -26.49
N THR A 254 -1.46 8.43 -25.75
CA THR A 254 -0.85 9.74 -26.05
C THR A 254 0.11 9.70 -27.24
N SER A 255 0.70 8.54 -27.55
CA SER A 255 1.53 8.38 -28.76
C SER A 255 0.68 8.22 -30.02
N SER A 256 -0.53 7.68 -29.92
CA SER A 256 -1.51 7.61 -31.02
C SER A 256 -2.04 8.98 -31.43
N ASP A 257 -2.31 9.87 -30.47
CA ASP A 257 -2.78 11.25 -30.72
C ASP A 257 -1.73 12.13 -31.44
N ALA A 258 -0.43 11.89 -31.20
CA ALA A 258 0.66 12.59 -31.88
C ALA A 258 0.72 12.27 -33.39
N ALA A 259 0.26 11.07 -33.80
CA ALA A 259 0.19 10.70 -35.21
C ALA A 259 -1.01 11.34 -35.95
N LEU A 260 -2.07 11.70 -35.22
CA LEU A 260 -3.25 12.37 -35.77
C LEU A 260 -3.06 13.89 -35.92
N THR A 261 -2.25 14.52 -35.07
CA THR A 261 -1.97 15.97 -35.10
C THR A 261 -0.93 16.40 -36.14
N LEU A 262 -0.13 15.47 -36.69
CA LEU A 262 0.84 15.76 -37.76
C LEU A 262 0.24 15.68 -39.18
N ASN A 263 -1.01 15.23 -39.31
CA ASN A 263 -1.70 15.09 -40.60
C ASN A 263 -2.87 16.09 -40.78
N SER A 264 -2.92 17.15 -39.97
CA SER A 264 -3.93 18.23 -40.02
C SER A 264 -3.31 19.59 -40.32
#